data_AF-G7W5R2-F1
#
_entry.id   AF-G7W5R2-F1
#
_cell.length_a   1.000
_cell.length_b   1.000
_cell.length_c   1.000
_cell.angle_alpha   90.00
_cell.angle_beta   90.00
_cell.angle_gamma   90.00
#
_symmetry.space_group_name_H-M   'P 1'
#
loop_
_entity.id
_entity.type
_entity.pdbx_description
1 polymer ?
#
loop_
_entity_poly.entity_id
_entity_poly.type
_entity_poly.pdbx_seq_one_letter_code
_entity_poly.pdbx_strand_id
1 'polypeptide(L)' 'MKTQYLVIPVSDDEKRRLNYVCSKLGITIEQFFNTALREGEMEIISTDAFKPGGTFWNIDEHPYKNDSE' A
#
# COMPACT_ATOMS: atom_id res chain seq x y z
N MET A 1 -3.13 21.80 -10.06
CA MET A 1 -2.51 20.74 -9.24
C MET A 1 -1.43 20.07 -10.07
N LYS A 2 -0.26 19.77 -9.48
CA LYS A 2 0.80 19.03 -10.19
C LYS A 2 0.51 17.55 -10.01
N THR A 3 0.05 16.88 -11.07
CA THR A 3 -0.23 15.44 -11.01
C THR A 3 1.09 14.68 -10.82
N GLN A 4 1.16 13.86 -9.78
CA GLN A 4 2.26 12.91 -9.57
C GLN A 4 1.72 11.51 -9.88
N TYR A 5 2.51 10.73 -10.62
CA TYR A 5 2.15 9.37 -11.00
C TYR A 5 2.80 8.38 -10.06
N LEU A 6 2.00 7.45 -9.52
CA LEU A 6 2.50 6.29 -8.79
C LEU A 6 2.69 5.14 -9.79
N VAL A 7 3.90 4.58 -9.85
CA VAL A 7 4.22 3.42 -10.69
C VAL A 7 4.45 2.22 -9.79
N ILE A 8 3.61 1.20 -9.94
CA ILE A 8 3.71 -0.05 -9.16
C ILE A 8 4.09 -1.16 -10.14
N PRO A 9 5.27 -1.78 -10.01
CA PRO A 9 5.61 -2.95 -10.80
C PRO A 9 4.72 -4.12 -10.40
N VAL A 10 4.14 -4.78 -11.39
CA VAL A 10 3.30 -5.97 -11.22
C VAL A 10 3.65 -6.99 -12.29
N SER A 11 3.45 -8.27 -11.99
CA SER A 11 3.54 -9.35 -12.97
C SER A 11 2.38 -9.29 -13.98
N ASP A 12 2.54 -9.99 -15.11
CA ASP A 12 1.49 -10.08 -16.14
C ASP A 12 0.21 -10.74 -15.60
N ASP A 13 0.34 -11.75 -14.73
CA ASP A 13 -0.80 -12.41 -14.10
C ASP A 13 -1.55 -11.50 -13.15
N GLU A 14 -0.83 -10.70 -12.34
CA GLU A 14 -1.44 -9.70 -11.46
C GLU A 14 -2.14 -8.61 -12.25
N LYS A 15 -1.51 -8.12 -13.33
CA LYS A 15 -2.12 -7.17 -14.26
C LYS A 15 -3.40 -7.74 -14.88
N ARG A 16 -3.37 -9.00 -15.35
CA ARG A 16 -4.56 -9.67 -15.91
C ARG A 16 -5.68 -9.77 -14.88
N ARG A 17 -5.35 -10.16 -13.65
CA ARG A 17 -6.33 -10.28 -12.55
C ARG A 17 -6.94 -8.92 -12.21
N LEU A 18 -6.13 -7.87 -12.09
CA LEU A 18 -6.60 -6.51 -11.80
C LEU A 18 -7.55 -6.00 -12.89
N ASN A 19 -7.18 -6.18 -14.16
CA ASN A 19 -8.03 -5.81 -15.30
C ASN A 19 -9.36 -6.56 -15.28
N TYR A 20 -9.34 -7.86 -14.99
CA TYR A 20 -10.56 -8.66 -14.90
C TYR A 20 -11.51 -8.15 -13.80
N VAL A 21 -10.98 -7.87 -12.61
CA VAL A 21 -11.77 -7.34 -11.49
C VAL A 21 -12.37 -5.97 -11.84
N CYS A 22 -11.55 -5.05 -12.37
CA CYS A 22 -12.01 -3.72 -12.76
C CYS A 22 -13.12 -3.79 -13.83
N SER A 23 -12.97 -4.68 -14.82
CA SER A 23 -13.99 -4.93 -15.83
C SER A 23 -15.30 -5.45 -15.25
N LYS A 24 -15.26 -6.36 -14.26
CA LYS A 24 -16.46 -6.91 -13.62
C LYS A 24 -17.19 -5.88 -12.76
N LEU A 25 -16.45 -4.96 -12.15
CA LEU A 25 -17.01 -3.90 -11.31
C LEU A 25 -17.42 -2.65 -12.10
N GLY A 26 -17.02 -2.55 -13.38
CA GLY A 26 -17.31 -1.38 -14.21
C GLY A 26 -16.56 -0.12 -13.77
N ILE A 27 -15.36 -0.28 -13.21
CA ILE A 27 -14.52 0.81 -12.68
C ILE A 27 -13.16 0.84 -13.36
N THR A 28 -12.46 1.97 -13.27
CA THR A 28 -11.06 2.07 -13.70
C THR A 28 -10.10 1.56 -12.63
N ILE A 29 -8.86 1.28 -13.04
CA ILE A 29 -7.79 0.89 -12.11
C ILE A 29 -7.52 1.98 -11.08
N GLU A 30 -7.53 3.25 -11.49
CA GLU A 30 -7.34 4.39 -10.60
C GLU A 30 -8.46 4.48 -9.56
N GLN A 31 -9.71 4.23 -9.95
CA GLN A 31 -10.84 4.19 -9.02
C GLN A 31 -10.69 3.03 -8.03
N PHE A 32 -10.27 1.85 -8.50
CA PHE A 32 -9.98 0.71 -7.63
C PHE A 32 -8.89 1.05 -6.60
N PHE A 33 -7.77 1.63 -7.03
CA PHE A 33 -6.69 2.03 -6.13
C PHE A 33 -7.11 3.13 -5.16
N ASN A 34 -7.85 4.14 -5.60
CA ASN A 34 -8.33 5.20 -4.71
C ASN A 34 -9.27 4.65 -3.63
N THR A 35 -10.15 3.71 -3.98
CA THR A 35 -11.02 3.04 -3.00
C THR A 35 -10.20 2.19 -2.03
N ALA A 36 -9.27 1.37 -2.54
CA ALA A 36 -8.43 0.52 -1.71
C ALA A 36 -7.53 1.33 -0.75
N LEU A 37 -6.98 2.45 -1.21
CA LEU A 37 -6.22 3.38 -0.37
C LEU A 37 -7.09 3.93 0.75
N ARG A 38 -8.31 4.39 0.44
CA ARG A 38 -9.22 4.94 1.45
C ARG A 38 -9.66 3.89 2.48
N GLU A 39 -9.93 2.66 2.05
CA GLU A 39 -10.27 1.56 2.96
C GLU A 39 -9.08 1.21 3.86
N GLY A 40 -7.88 1.08 3.29
CA GLY A 40 -6.66 0.85 4.04
C GLY A 40 -6.34 1.98 5.02
N GLU A 41 -6.54 3.24 4.63
CA GLU A 41 -6.39 4.39 5.53
C GLU A 41 -7.34 4.28 6.74
N MET A 42 -8.60 3.91 6.52
CA MET A 42 -9.55 3.70 7.63
C MET A 42 -9.15 2.54 8.54
N GLU A 43 -8.64 1.43 7.98
CA GLU A 43 -8.13 0.31 8.75
C GLU A 43 -6.90 0.70 9.59
N ILE A 44 -5.96 1.44 9.00
CA ILE A 44 -4.77 1.98 9.67
C ILE A 44 -5.19 2.92 10.81
N ILE A 45 -6.08 3.88 10.56
CA ILE A 45 -6.53 4.85 11.57
C ILE A 45 -7.29 4.17 12.71
N SER A 46 -8.05 3.11 12.43
CA SER A 46 -8.83 2.36 13.43
C SER A 46 -7.99 1.36 14.22
N THR A 47 -6.78 1.02 13.76
CA THR A 47 -5.87 0.08 14.43
C THR A 47 -4.88 0.84 15.34
N ASP A 48 -4.93 0.61 16.64
CA ASP A 48 -4.09 1.28 17.66
C ASP A 48 -2.57 1.20 17.38
N ALA A 49 -2.11 0.20 16.62
CA ALA A 49 -0.71 0.02 16.24
C ALA A 49 -0.14 1.08 15.28
N PHE A 50 -0.99 1.86 14.59
CA PHE A 50 -0.57 2.88 13.61
C PHE A 50 -0.81 4.32 14.08
N LYS A 51 -1.36 4.52 15.28
CA LYS A 51 -1.39 5.85 15.92
C LYS A 51 0.04 6.37 16.05
N PRO A 52 0.28 7.70 16.02
CA PRO A 52 1.60 8.25 16.31
C PRO A 52 2.11 7.70 17.66
N GLY A 53 3.17 6.88 17.64
CA GLY A 53 3.70 6.14 18.80
C GLY A 53 3.28 4.67 18.92
N GLY A 54 2.54 4.12 17.96
CA GLY A 54 2.18 2.70 17.89
C GLY A 54 3.31 1.80 17.35
N THR A 55 3.17 0.49 17.54
CA THR A 55 4.17 -0.54 17.18
C THR A 55 4.61 -0.54 15.72
N PHE A 56 3.80 -0.01 14.79
CA PHE A 56 4.19 0.14 13.38
C PHE A 56 5.24 1.25 13.16
N TRP A 57 5.22 2.31 13.97
CA TRP A 57 6.23 3.37 13.94
C TRP A 57 7.48 3.02 14.73
N ASN A 58 7.40 2.06 15.66
CA ASN A 58 8.55 1.47 16.35
C ASN A 58 9.19 0.36 15.51
N ILE A 59 9.52 0.68 14.26
CA ILE A 59 10.67 0.04 13.63
C ILE A 59 11.88 0.77 14.23
N ASP A 60 12.16 0.49 15.51
CA ASP A 60 13.48 0.66 16.05
C ASP A 60 14.38 -0.13 15.10
N GLU A 61 15.10 0.61 14.27
CA GLU A 61 16.20 0.15 13.45
C GLU A 61 17.04 -0.79 14.34
N HIS A 62 16.92 -2.10 14.11
CA HIS A 62 17.97 -3.00 14.54
C HIS A 62 19.25 -2.47 13.91
N PRO A 63 20.24 -2.04 14.71
CA PRO A 63 21.52 -1.69 14.14
C PRO A 63 22.04 -2.96 13.49
N TYR A 64 22.21 -2.89 12.17
CA TYR A 64 22.89 -3.89 11.38
C TYR A 64 24.15 -4.28 12.15
N LYS A 65 24.20 -5.49 12.71
CA LYS A 65 25.44 -6.03 13.27
C LYS A 65 26.40 -6.12 12.10
N ASN A 66 27.33 -5.17 12.02
CA ASN A 66 28.57 -5.39 11.32
C ASN A 66 29.32 -6.45 12.12
N ASP A 67 29.13 -7.72 11.76
CA ASP A 67 30.09 -8.76 12.11
C ASP A 67 31.35 -8.48 11.29
N SER A 68 32.27 -7.73 11.89
CA SER A 68 33.66 -7.60 11.46
C SER A 68 34.52 -7.33 12.68
N GLU A 69 34.89 -8.42 13.36
CA GLU A 69 36.24 -8.69 13.88
C GLU A 69 36.41 -10.18 14.17
#